data_AF-A0A4Z0PKG4-F1
#
_entry.id   AF-A0A4Z0PKG4-F1
#
_cell.length_a   1.000
_cell.length_b   1.000
_cell.length_c   1.000
_cell.angle_alpha   90.00
_cell.angle_beta   90.00
_cell.angle_gamma   90.00
#
_symmetry.space_group_name_H-M   'P 1'
#
loop_
_entity.id
_entity.type
_entity.pdbx_description
1 polymer ?
#
loop_
_entity_poly.entity_id
_entity_poly.type
_entity_poly.pdbx_seq_one_letter_code
_entity_poly.pdbx_strand_id
1 'polypeptide(L)' 'MVIGFGTCLVQWASGLKNDGEPTAKWVAAGTLALGVFNGGVCLFGRGVVENVLYQVREKDAAEAKGE' A
#
# COMPACT_ATOMS: atom_id res chain seq x y z
N MET A 1 -0.60 5.00 5.67
CA MET A 1 0.42 6.04 5.42
C MET A 1 1.24 5.78 4.17
N VAL A 2 1.88 4.59 4.04
CA VAL A 2 2.78 4.27 2.91
C VAL A 2 2.09 4.27 1.54
N ILE A 3 0.85 3.78 1.45
CA ILE A 3 0.07 3.79 0.19
C ILE A 3 -0.16 5.23 -0.31
N GLY A 4 -0.62 6.13 0.56
CA GLY A 4 -0.86 7.53 0.21
C GLY A 4 0.42 8.28 -0.19
N PHE A 5 1.54 7.96 0.46
CA PHE A 5 2.85 8.47 0.06
C PHE A 5 3.28 7.96 -1.32
N GLY A 6 3.07 6.66 -1.60
CA GLY A 6 3.29 6.06 -2.92
C GLY A 6 2.45 6.72 -4.01
N THR A 7 1.17 7.00 -3.77
CA THR A 7 0.32 7.73 -4.74
C THR A 7 0.81 9.15 -5.02
N CYS A 8 1.32 9.84 -3.99
CA CYS A 8 1.86 11.19 -4.15
C CYS A 8 3.16 11.18 -4.97
N LEU A 9 4.02 10.17 -4.79
CA LEU A 9 5.23 9.96 -5.59
C LEU A 9 4.91 9.65 -7.06
N VAL A 10 3.85 8.89 -7.34
CA VAL A 10 3.39 8.64 -8.72
C VAL A 10 2.94 9.94 -9.38
N GLN A 11 2.18 10.78 -8.65
CA GLN A 11 1.76 12.10 -9.13
C GLN A 11 2.96 13.01 -9.40
N TRP A 12 3.97 13.00 -8.54
CA TRP A 12 5.21 13.76 -8.71
C TRP A 12 6.03 13.30 -9.92
N ALA A 13 6.11 11.99 -10.18
CA ALA A 13 6.74 11.46 -11.39
C ALA A 13 6.01 11.89 -12.67
N SER A 14 4.67 12.01 -12.62
CA SER A 14 3.87 12.56 -13.72
C SER A 14 4.07 14.07 -13.91
N GLY A 15 4.36 14.80 -12.84
CA GLY A 15 4.81 16.20 -12.87
C GLY A 15 6.14 16.37 -13.61
N LEU A 16 7.15 15.55 -13.27
CA LEU A 16 8.44 15.54 -13.95
C LEU A 16 8.32 15.31 -15.47
N LYS A 17 7.37 14.46 -15.90
CA LYS A 17 7.05 14.27 -17.32
C LYS A 17 6.53 15.56 -17.97
N ASN A 18 5.69 16.34 -17.28
CA ASN A 18 5.15 17.60 -17.78
C ASN A 18 6.19 18.72 -17.81
N ASP A 19 7.14 18.74 -16.88
CA ASP A 19 8.23 19.71 -16.83
C ASP A 19 9.29 19.51 -17.96
N GLY A 20 9.13 18.48 -18.80
CA GLY A 20 10.04 18.22 -19.90
C GLY A 20 11.37 17.58 -19.49
N GLU A 21 11.45 17.01 -18.29
CA GLU A 21 12.64 16.28 -17.81
C GLU A 21 12.90 15.02 -18.65
N PRO A 22 14.16 14.55 -18.73
CA PRO A 22 14.54 13.41 -19.55
C PRO A 22 13.70 12.18 -19.24
N THR A 23 13.32 11.44 -20.29
CA THR A 23 12.48 10.25 -20.20
C THR A 23 12.93 9.25 -19.15
N ALA A 24 14.24 9.04 -19.06
CA ALA A 24 14.85 8.15 -18.08
C ALA A 24 14.54 8.56 -16.62
N LYS A 25 14.45 9.84 -16.32
CA LYS A 25 14.30 10.35 -14.96
C LYS A 25 12.87 10.22 -14.45
N TRP A 26 11.86 10.57 -15.25
CA TRP A 26 10.46 10.37 -14.83
C TRP A 26 10.05 8.90 -14.84
N VAL A 27 10.61 8.06 -15.73
CA VAL A 27 10.40 6.60 -15.70
C VAL A 27 11.04 5.96 -14.48
N ALA A 28 12.27 6.35 -14.12
CA ALA A 28 12.94 5.85 -12.92
C ALA A 28 12.18 6.28 -11.65
N ALA A 29 11.77 7.56 -11.58
CA ALA A 29 10.94 8.07 -10.48
C ALA A 29 9.59 7.33 -10.39
N GLY A 30 8.93 7.09 -11.52
CA GLY A 30 7.66 6.34 -11.58
C GLY A 30 7.82 4.88 -11.14
N THR A 31 8.90 4.22 -11.55
CA THR A 31 9.22 2.85 -11.13
C THR A 31 9.45 2.77 -9.62
N LEU A 32 10.19 3.73 -9.07
CA LEU A 32 10.44 3.80 -7.64
C LEU A 32 9.14 4.10 -6.87
N ALA A 33 8.30 4.99 -7.38
CA ALA A 33 6.99 5.29 -6.82
C ALA A 33 6.06 4.07 -6.81
N LEU A 34 6.04 3.28 -7.89
CA LEU A 34 5.31 2.01 -7.98
C LEU A 34 5.82 0.98 -6.97
N GLY A 35 7.13 0.91 -6.75
CA GLY A 35 7.72 0.04 -5.73
C GLY A 35 7.26 0.42 -4.32
N VAL A 36 7.31 1.70 -3.96
CA VAL A 36 6.84 2.20 -2.67
C VAL A 36 5.32 1.98 -2.51
N PHE A 37 4.55 2.22 -3.56
CA PHE A 37 3.11 1.98 -3.57
C PHE A 37 2.79 0.49 -3.35
N ASN A 38 3.44 -0.41 -4.09
CA ASN A 38 3.26 -1.85 -3.93
C ASN A 38 3.67 -2.32 -2.52
N GLY A 39 4.79 -1.83 -2.00
CA GLY A 39 5.20 -2.09 -0.62
C GLY A 39 4.17 -1.60 0.41
N GLY A 40 3.57 -0.44 0.17
CA GLY A 40 2.47 0.07 0.99
C GLY A 40 1.23 -0.82 0.97
N VAL A 41 0.86 -1.35 -0.21
CA VAL A 41 -0.27 -2.29 -0.36
C VAL A 41 0.00 -3.59 0.38
N CYS A 42 1.21 -4.16 0.29
CA CYS A 42 1.59 -5.37 1.00
C CYS A 42 1.55 -5.21 2.53
N LEU A 43 2.04 -4.07 3.04
CA LEU A 43 1.97 -3.76 4.48
C LEU A 43 0.52 -3.60 4.96
N PHE A 44 -0.31 -2.91 4.18
CA PHE A 44 -1.73 -2.77 4.49
C PHE A 44 -2.44 -4.13 4.48
N GLY A 45 -2.19 -4.97 3.48
CA GLY A 45 -2.78 -6.31 3.38
C GLY A 45 -2.47 -7.18 4.59
N ARG A 46 -1.23 -7.16 5.09
CA ARG A 46 -0.88 -7.85 6.35
C ARG A 46 -1.73 -7.36 7.53
N GLY A 47 -1.89 -6.05 7.69
CA GLY A 47 -2.72 -5.49 8.77
C GLY A 47 -4.19 -5.91 8.69
N VAL A 48 -4.75 -6.00 7.48
CA VAL A 48 -6.12 -6.50 7.28
C VAL A 48 -6.24 -7.97 7.65
N VAL A 49 -5.30 -8.82 7.21
CA VAL A 49 -5.30 -10.25 7.53
C VAL A 49 -5.22 -10.48 9.03
N GLU A 50 -4.33 -9.76 9.73
CA GLU A 50 -4.19 -9.86 11.19
C GLU A 50 -5.49 -9.47 11.91
N ASN A 51 -6.15 -8.40 11.46
CA ASN A 51 -7.40 -7.94 12.05
C ASN A 51 -8.55 -8.93 11.83
N VAL A 52 -8.67 -9.46 10.60
CA VAL A 52 -9.68 -10.46 10.27
C VAL A 52 -9.43 -11.76 11.05
N LEU A 53 -8.19 -12.23 11.11
CA LEU A 53 -7.83 -13.42 11.88
C LEU A 53 -8.16 -13.24 13.37
N TYR A 54 -7.85 -12.07 13.93
CA TYR A 54 -8.22 -11.74 15.32
C TYR A 54 -9.74 -11.82 15.52
N GLN A 55 -10.53 -11.19 14.65
CA GLN A 55 -12.00 -11.21 14.76
C GLN A 55 -12.60 -12.61 14.57
N VAL A 56 -12.07 -13.43 13.66
CA VAL A 56 -12.52 -14.83 13.50
C VAL A 56 -12.24 -15.63 14.77
N ARG A 57 -11.03 -15.51 15.33
CA ARG A 57 -10.67 -16.20 16.56
C ARG A 57 -11.47 -15.73 17.78
N GLU A 58 -11.77 -14.44 17.88
CA GLU A 58 -12.66 -13.92 18.92
C GLU A 58 -14.08 -14.46 18.78
N LYS A 59 -14.60 -14.56 17.56
CA LYS A 59 -15.93 -15.15 17.30
C LYS A 59 -15.97 -16.64 17.65
N ASP A 60 -14.99 -17.44 17.22
CA ASP A 60 -14.89 -18.86 17.58
C ASP A 60 -14.81 -19.06 19.11
N ALA A 61 -14.03 -18.21 19.80
CA ALA A 61 -13.90 -18.28 21.25
C ALA A 61 -15.17 -17.84 21.99
N ALA A 62 -15.96 -16.93 21.42
CA ALA A 62 -17.25 -16.51 21.96
C ALA A 62 -18.32 -17.61 21.79
N GLU A 63 -18.33 -18.30 20.64
CA GLU A 63 -19.22 -19.44 20.39
C GLU A 63 -18.88 -20.64 21.30
N ALA A 64 -17.60 -20.95 21.50
CA ALA A 64 -17.16 -22.03 22.40
C ALA A 64 -17.45 -21.78 23.89
N LYS A 65 -17.79 -20.56 24.29
CA LYS A 65 -18.16 -20.20 25.67
C LYS A 65 -19.67 -20.16 25.91
N GLY A 66 -20.47 -20.40 24.86
CA GLY A 66 -21.93 -20.32 24.88
C GLY A 66 -22.68 -21.66 24.97
N GLU A 67 -21.98 -22.79 25.11
CA GLU A 67 -22.55 -24.12 25.37
C GLU A 67 -22.49 -24.52 26.86
#